data_AF-A0A2N0NHC1-F1
#
_entry.id   AF-A0A2N0NHC1-F1
#
_cell.length_a   1.000
_cell.length_b   1.000
_cell.length_c   1.000
_cell.angle_alpha   90.00
_cell.angle_beta   90.00
_cell.angle_gamma   90.00
#
_symmetry.space_group_name_H-M   'P 1'
#
loop_
_entity.id
_entity.type
_entity.pdbx_description
1 polymer ?
#
loop_
_entity_poly.entity_id
_entity_poly.type
_entity_poly.pdbx_seq_one_letter_code
_entity_poly.pdbx_strand_id
1 'polypeptide(L)'
;MPKHKEYTVTLISSGLIVDALHYGPFCHNWWISRPSEKRENPIFLHPIRLRMKTLVNLKDRDFIIEVVETFSNYGQIPGYICKCDGIQSELCKSLTAAVNSIYKEIF
;
A
#
# COMPACT_ATOMS: atom_id res chain seq x y z
N MET A 1 8.39 -5.64 -21.07
CA MET A 1 8.08 -5.03 -19.75
C MET A 1 9.37 -5.02 -18.95
N PRO A 2 9.79 -3.90 -18.35
CA PRO A 2 11.00 -3.89 -17.53
C PRO A 2 10.81 -4.86 -16.35
N LYS A 3 11.86 -5.62 -16.00
CA LYS A 3 11.85 -6.47 -14.81
C LYS A 3 11.63 -5.57 -13.61
N HIS A 4 10.46 -5.65 -12.98
CA HIS A 4 10.25 -4.99 -11.70
C HIS A 4 11.18 -5.63 -10.69
N LYS A 5 11.94 -4.82 -9.95
CA LYS A 5 12.74 -5.32 -8.84
C LYS A 5 11.76 -5.85 -7.79
N GLU A 6 11.87 -7.13 -7.48
CA GLU A 6 11.08 -7.74 -6.41
C GLU A 6 11.70 -7.36 -5.07
N TYR A 7 10.84 -6.93 -4.16
CA TYR A 7 11.22 -6.64 -2.78
C TYR A 7 10.45 -7.58 -1.88
N THR A 8 11.14 -8.17 -0.91
CA THR A 8 10.46 -8.90 0.16
C THR A 8 9.71 -7.90 1.02
N VAL A 9 8.39 -8.07 1.10
CA VAL A 9 7.50 -7.25 1.92
C VAL A 9 6.96 -8.10 3.06
N THR A 10 7.14 -7.62 4.28
CA THR A 10 6.61 -8.28 5.48
C THR A 10 5.33 -7.59 5.93
N LEU A 11 4.27 -8.35 6.21
CA LEU A 11 3.05 -7.82 6.82
C LEU A 11 3.24 -7.72 8.33
N ILE A 12 3.26 -6.49 8.87
CA ILE A 12 3.37 -6.26 10.32
C ILE A 12 1.99 -6.25 10.98
N SER A 13 1.02 -5.61 10.31
CA SER A 13 -0.36 -5.51 10.78
C SER A 13 -1.30 -5.71 9.61
N SER A 14 -2.29 -6.60 9.78
CA SER A 14 -3.26 -6.91 8.74
C SER A 14 -4.20 -5.74 8.44
N GLY A 15 -4.49 -4.88 9.41
CA GLY A 15 -5.48 -3.81 9.27
C GLY A 15 -6.93 -4.31 9.30
N LEU A 16 -7.87 -3.40 9.02
CA LEU A 16 -9.30 -3.59 9.16
C LEU A 16 -10.01 -3.61 7.80
N ILE A 17 -10.91 -4.58 7.63
CA ILE A 17 -11.98 -4.50 6.63
C ILE A 17 -13.07 -3.63 7.24
N VAL A 18 -13.37 -2.52 6.58
CA VAL A 18 -14.41 -1.57 6.96
C VAL A 18 -15.50 -1.60 5.90
N ASP A 19 -16.73 -1.90 6.29
CA ASP A 19 -17.83 -2.15 5.34
C ASP A 19 -18.03 -1.00 4.36
N ALA A 20 -18.05 0.24 4.85
CA ALA A 20 -18.21 1.44 4.02
C ALA A 20 -17.10 1.60 2.97
N LEU A 21 -15.88 1.13 3.26
CA LEU A 21 -14.73 1.23 2.36
C LEU A 21 -14.63 0.05 1.40
N HIS A 22 -14.92 -1.18 1.87
CA HIS A 22 -14.65 -2.40 1.11
C HIS A 22 -15.87 -2.94 0.37
N TYR A 23 -17.08 -2.53 0.77
CA TYR A 23 -18.35 -2.93 0.17
C TYR A 23 -19.26 -1.74 -0.18
N GLY A 24 -18.81 -0.50 0.08
CA GLY A 24 -19.54 0.72 -0.27
C GLY A 24 -19.33 1.21 -1.72
N PRO A 25 -19.86 2.40 -2.08
CA PRO A 25 -19.85 2.91 -3.46
C PRO A 25 -18.47 3.04 -4.11
N PHE A 26 -17.43 3.23 -3.28
CA PHE A 26 -16.05 3.41 -3.73
C PHE A 26 -15.18 2.17 -3.46
N CYS A 27 -15.80 1.00 -3.27
CA CYS A 27 -15.09 -0.24 -2.94
C CYS A 27 -13.99 -0.59 -3.93
N HIS A 28 -14.19 -0.32 -5.22
CA HIS A 28 -13.22 -0.60 -6.28
C HIS A 28 -11.83 0.02 -6.03
N ASN A 29 -11.73 1.09 -5.24
CA ASN A 29 -10.45 1.71 -4.85
C ASN A 29 -9.68 0.93 -3.77
N TRP A 30 -10.33 0.01 -3.06
CA TRP A 30 -9.81 -0.70 -1.89
C TRP A 30 -9.44 -2.16 -2.20
N TRP A 31 -9.42 -2.56 -3.48
CA TRP A 31 -9.06 -3.91 -3.91
C TRP A 31 -7.99 -3.86 -5.01
N ILE A 32 -6.98 -4.72 -4.92
CA ILE A 32 -5.95 -4.91 -5.95
C ILE A 32 -6.09 -6.27 -6.62
N SER A 33 -6.01 -6.29 -7.94
CA SER A 33 -5.92 -7.55 -8.69
C SER A 33 -4.51 -8.11 -8.61
N ARG A 34 -4.39 -9.40 -8.29
CA ARG A 34 -3.14 -10.15 -8.42
C ARG A 34 -3.35 -11.29 -9.39
N PRO A 35 -2.59 -11.35 -10.50
CA PRO A 35 -2.64 -12.50 -11.39
C PRO A 35 -2.17 -13.73 -10.62
N SER A 36 -2.90 -14.83 -10.77
CA SER A 36 -2.42 -16.14 -10.36
C SER A 36 -1.35 -16.61 -11.36
N GLU A 37 -0.28 -17.25 -10.86
CA GLU A 37 0.78 -17.83 -11.71
C GLU A 37 0.24 -18.85 -12.72
N LYS A 38 -0.90 -19.47 -12.40
CA LYS A 38 -1.62 -20.37 -13.31
C LYS A 38 -2.57 -19.58 -14.20
N ARG A 39 -2.36 -19.66 -15.52
CA ARG A 39 -3.07 -18.90 -16.57
C ARG A 39 -4.58 -19.16 -16.65
N GLU A 40 -5.08 -20.20 -16.01
CA GLU A 40 -6.51 -20.60 -16.02
C GLU A 40 -7.27 -20.21 -14.75
N ASN A 41 -6.60 -19.59 -13.77
CA ASN A 41 -7.24 -19.26 -12.50
C ASN A 41 -7.91 -17.88 -12.51
N PRO A 42 -9.00 -17.71 -11.74
CA PRO A 42 -9.66 -16.42 -11.57
C PRO A 42 -8.68 -15.36 -11.03
N ILE A 43 -8.85 -14.12 -11.48
CA ILE A 43 -8.11 -12.96 -10.95
C ILE A 43 -8.57 -12.75 -9.50
N PHE A 44 -7.67 -12.99 -8.55
CA PHE A 44 -7.98 -12.79 -7.13
C PHE A 44 -7.83 -11.32 -6.75
N LEU A 45 -8.91 -10.77 -6.19
CA LEU A 45 -8.91 -9.43 -5.58
C LEU A 45 -8.44 -9.54 -4.13
N HIS A 46 -7.42 -8.75 -3.81
CA HIS A 46 -6.88 -8.66 -2.46
C HIS A 46 -7.26 -7.29 -1.86
N PRO A 47 -7.77 -7.24 -0.63
CA PRO A 47 -8.17 -5.97 -0.03
C PRO A 47 -6.93 -5.20 0.43
N ILE A 48 -6.91 -3.90 0.15
CA ILE A 48 -6.06 -2.94 0.83
C ILE A 48 -6.80 -2.60 2.12
N ARG A 49 -6.28 -2.97 3.29
CA ARG A 49 -7.03 -2.80 4.55
C ARG A 49 -6.66 -1.49 5.25
N LEU A 50 -7.64 -0.86 5.90
CA LEU A 50 -7.41 0.36 6.67
C LEU A 50 -6.47 0.05 7.86
N ARG A 51 -5.45 0.89 8.11
CA ARG A 51 -4.41 0.66 9.13
C ARG A 51 -3.55 -0.58 8.92
N MET A 52 -3.57 -1.16 7.71
CA MET A 52 -2.61 -2.20 7.32
C MET A 52 -1.20 -1.61 7.40
N LYS A 53 -0.26 -2.38 7.96
CA LYS A 53 1.16 -1.99 8.04
C LYS A 53 2.04 -3.02 7.37
N THR A 54 2.87 -2.58 6.44
CA THR A 54 3.88 -3.39 5.77
C THR A 54 5.27 -2.85 6.03
N LEU A 55 6.26 -3.74 6.01
CA LEU A 55 7.67 -3.42 6.13
C LEU A 55 8.40 -3.85 4.87
N VAL A 56 9.23 -2.96 4.35
CA VAL A 56 10.19 -3.28 3.32
C VAL A 56 11.56 -2.79 3.76
N ASN A 57 12.56 -3.64 3.66
CA ASN A 57 13.94 -3.24 3.93
C ASN A 57 14.56 -2.68 2.65
N LEU A 58 15.05 -1.45 2.71
CA LEU A 58 15.75 -0.79 1.60
C LEU A 58 17.06 -0.21 2.13
N LYS A 59 18.19 -0.68 1.58
CA LYS A 59 19.55 -0.28 2.02
C LYS A 59 19.75 -0.41 3.53
N ASP A 60 19.41 -1.59 4.07
CA ASP A 60 19.57 -1.92 5.49
C ASP A 60 18.77 -1.03 6.45
N ARG A 61 17.72 -0.37 5.94
CA ARG A 61 16.79 0.44 6.72
C ARG A 61 15.35 -0.04 6.52
N ASP A 62 14.58 0.01 7.59
CA ASP A 62 13.21 -0.48 7.61
C ASP A 62 12.23 0.66 7.29
N PHE A 63 11.58 0.52 6.14
CA PHE A 63 10.50 1.41 5.71
C PHE A 63 9.18 0.76 6.09
N ILE A 64 8.49 1.36 7.06
CA ILE A 64 7.15 0.93 7.49
C ILE A 64 6.13 1.79 6.75
N ILE A 65 5.25 1.15 5.98
CA ILE A 65 4.14 1.81 5.30
C ILE A 65 2.85 1.53 6.06
N GLU A 66 2.07 2.57 6.35
CA GLU A 66 0.74 2.48 6.93
C GLU A 66 -0.31 2.96 5.94
N VAL A 67 -1.37 2.16 5.76
CA VAL A 67 -2.54 2.52 4.95
C VAL A 67 -3.50 3.35 5.80
N VAL A 68 -3.92 4.49 5.28
CA VAL A 68 -4.93 5.36 5.88
C VAL A 68 -6.05 5.65 4.87
N GLU A 69 -7.15 6.24 5.31
CA GLU A 69 -8.22 6.72 4.42
C GLU A 69 -7.90 8.13 3.92
N THR A 70 -8.13 8.39 2.64
CA THR A 70 -8.10 9.74 2.08
C THR A 70 -9.14 9.88 0.96
N PHE A 71 -9.25 11.09 0.39
CA PHE A 71 -10.25 11.42 -0.61
C PHE A 71 -9.61 11.85 -1.93
N SER A 72 -10.26 11.44 -3.01
CA SER A 72 -10.01 11.92 -4.36
C SER A 72 -11.30 12.50 -4.95
N ASN A 73 -11.22 13.04 -6.16
CA ASN A 73 -12.41 13.45 -6.91
C ASN A 73 -13.34 12.26 -7.22
N TYR A 74 -12.85 11.03 -7.07
CA TYR A 74 -13.58 9.78 -7.31
C TYR A 74 -13.95 9.05 -6.00
N GLY A 75 -14.01 9.79 -4.89
CA GLY A 75 -14.40 9.28 -3.58
C GLY A 75 -13.24 8.77 -2.74
N GLN A 76 -13.57 7.89 -1.79
CA GLN A 76 -12.65 7.37 -0.77
C GLN A 76 -11.65 6.41 -1.39
N ILE A 77 -10.38 6.68 -1.12
CA ILE A 77 -9.24 5.91 -1.64
C ILE A 77 -8.25 5.62 -0.50
N PRO A 78 -7.41 4.59 -0.64
CA PRO A 78 -6.30 4.36 0.27
C PRO A 78 -5.25 5.47 0.12
N GLY A 79 -4.85 6.05 1.24
CA GLY A 79 -3.67 6.88 1.39
C GLY A 79 -2.54 6.11 2.07
N TYR A 80 -1.32 6.58 1.91
CA TYR A 80 -0.11 5.91 2.39
C TYR A 80 0.78 6.90 3.12
N ILE A 81 1.24 6.49 4.30
CA ILE A 81 2.27 7.18 5.08
C ILE A 81 3.43 6.21 5.23
N CYS A 82 4.65 6.67 4.94
CA CYS A 82 5.87 5.89 5.13
C CYS A 82 6.67 6.45 6.29
N LYS A 83 7.27 5.56 7.10
CA LYS A 83 8.15 5.90 8.22
C LYS A 83 9.46 5.13 8.10
N CYS A 84 10.57 5.80 8.36
CA CYS A 84 11.90 5.19 8.44
C CYS A 84 12.73 6.00 9.45
N ASP A 85 13.34 5.33 10.42
CA ASP A 85 14.23 5.94 11.42
C ASP A 85 13.71 7.21 12.11
N GLY A 86 12.40 7.24 12.40
CA GLY A 86 11.74 8.37 13.05
C GLY A 86 11.29 9.49 12.11
N ILE A 87 11.67 9.47 10.83
CA ILE A 87 11.17 10.37 9.79
C ILE A 87 9.86 9.81 9.24
N GLN A 88 8.89 10.69 8.96
CA GLN A 88 7.58 10.31 8.44
C GLN A 88 7.22 11.14 7.20
N SER A 89 6.69 10.48 6.17
CA SER A 89 6.21 11.16 4.97
C SER A 89 4.92 11.94 5.24
N GLU A 90 4.64 12.90 4.37
CA GLU A 90 3.27 13.39 4.24
C GLU A 90 2.34 12.28 3.74
N LEU A 91 1.03 12.54 3.85
CA LEU A 91 -0.01 11.67 3.30
C LEU A 91 0.08 11.62 1.77
N CYS A 92 0.40 10.45 1.23
CA CYS A 92 0.54 10.23 -0.21
C CYS A 92 -0.62 9.40 -0.78
N LYS A 93 -1.01 9.67 -2.03
CA LYS A 93 -2.04 8.89 -2.75
C LYS A 93 -1.50 7.61 -3.41
N SER A 94 -0.19 7.39 -3.37
CA SER A 94 0.43 6.15 -3.84
C SER A 94 1.54 5.68 -2.92
N LEU A 95 1.70 4.36 -2.82
CA LEU A 95 2.73 3.74 -2.00
C LEU A 95 4.14 4.14 -2.46
N THR A 96 4.37 4.18 -3.78
CA THR A 96 5.64 4.60 -4.36
C THR A 96 6.00 6.05 -4.01
N ALA A 97 5.02 6.95 -3.99
CA ALA A 97 5.27 8.34 -3.60
C ALA A 97 5.67 8.44 -2.12
N ALA A 98 4.98 7.73 -1.22
CA ALA A 98 5.30 7.72 0.21
C ALA A 98 6.74 7.22 0.47
N VAL A 99 7.10 6.08 -0.15
CA VAL A 99 8.44 5.50 -0.01
C VAL A 99 9.50 6.41 -0.63
N ASN A 100 9.28 6.91 -1.85
CA ASN A 100 10.25 7.79 -2.51
C ASN A 100 10.46 9.11 -1.77
N SER A 101 9.43 9.64 -1.11
CA SER A 101 9.57 10.86 -0.30
C SER A 101 10.61 10.66 0.80
N ILE A 102 10.47 9.57 1.58
CA ILE A 102 11.38 9.27 2.69
C ILE A 102 12.73 8.81 2.18
N TYR A 103 12.76 8.02 1.11
CA TYR A 103 14.00 7.52 0.55
C TYR A 103 14.92 8.67 0.09
N LYS A 104 14.37 9.69 -0.59
CA LYS A 104 15.13 10.87 -1.04
C LYS A 104 15.56 11.80 0.11
N GLU A 105 14.86 11.76 1.24
CA GLU A 105 15.23 12.54 2.42
C GLU A 105 16.42 11.91 3.15
N ILE A 106 16.51 10.57 3.14
CA ILE A 106 17.57 9.81 3.80
C ILE A 106 18.82 9.63 2.92
N PHE A 107 18.65 9.53 1.59
CA PHE A 107 19.71 9.19 0.63
C PHE A 107 19.72 10.11 -0.60
#